data_AF-A0A1Y2QBR0-F1
#
_entry.id   AF-A0A1Y2QBR0-F1
#
_cell.length_a   1.000
_cell.length_b   1.000
_cell.length_c   1.000
_cell.angle_alpha   90.00
_cell.angle_beta   90.00
_cell.angle_gamma   90.00
#
_symmetry.space_group_name_H-M   'P 1'
#
loop_
_entity.id
_entity.type
_entity.pdbx_description
1 polymer ?
#
loop_
_entity_poly.entity_id
_entity_poly.type
_entity_poly.pdbx_seq_one_letter_code
_entity_poly.pdbx_strand_id
1 'polypeptide(L)'
;MSVIRQRYAMSEHTSTRRRLLLGAAALPLLATTGCALVPFEALPPLARSPLPGPGPDARMRAPAVGQRWTYALFNQFNSAQLDTVTESVASVGDTTVVARRSASGRELPQETHRAWGQLLRDAAWDYPLNVDEAVPLWPAGWVPGSRQSLFTRYRMDGGSFRFAIQVQADSVAWERITVKAGTFNALRVERLMRLQHEDFTRLDTTRRDRLWLAPEVGRWVARETSGRYLLGGNGFKSQAESLEDHFRWELTDWA
;
A
#
# COMPACT_ATOMS: atom_id res chain seq x y z
N MET A 1 1.57 31.05 -0.61
CA MET A 1 1.26 30.89 -2.05
C MET A 1 0.93 29.42 -2.26
N SER A 2 -0.20 28.94 -2.75
CA SER A 2 -1.42 29.55 -3.29
C SER A 2 -2.55 28.51 -3.10
N VAL A 3 -3.63 28.95 -2.42
CA VAL A 3 -5.06 28.77 -2.74
C VAL A 3 -5.51 27.46 -3.40
N ILE A 4 -6.40 26.70 -2.73
CA ILE A 4 -7.74 26.31 -3.25
C ILE A 4 -8.71 26.11 -2.07
N ARG A 5 -9.68 27.02 -1.90
CA ARG A 5 -10.93 26.81 -1.16
C ARG A 5 -12.12 27.23 -2.04
N GLN A 6 -13.11 26.34 -2.08
CA GLN A 6 -14.55 26.55 -2.31
C GLN A 6 -15.03 27.17 -3.64
N ARG A 7 -16.05 26.53 -4.23
CA ARG A 7 -17.43 27.05 -4.30
C ARG A 7 -18.36 26.03 -4.97
N TYR A 8 -19.43 25.65 -4.28
CA TYR A 8 -20.68 25.23 -4.91
C TYR A 8 -21.69 26.36 -4.69
N ALA A 9 -22.33 26.79 -5.78
CA ALA A 9 -23.19 27.95 -5.84
C ALA A 9 -24.58 27.68 -5.26
N MET A 10 -25.09 28.67 -4.52
CA MET A 10 -26.50 28.86 -4.21
C MET A 10 -27.25 29.32 -5.46
N SER A 11 -28.43 28.77 -5.71
CA SER A 11 -29.44 29.36 -6.59
C SER A 11 -30.66 29.72 -5.75
N GLU A 12 -30.92 31.01 -5.63
CA GLU A 12 -32.14 31.57 -5.07
C GLU A 12 -33.24 31.59 -6.14
N HIS A 13 -34.47 31.22 -5.78
CA HIS A 13 -35.67 31.61 -6.50
C HIS A 13 -36.72 32.09 -5.49
N THR A 14 -36.94 33.40 -5.47
CA THR A 14 -38.09 34.08 -4.84
C THR A 14 -39.31 34.00 -5.74
N SER A 15 -40.49 33.69 -5.17
CA SER A 15 -41.80 34.11 -5.69
C SER A 15 -42.88 34.03 -4.61
N THR A 16 -43.93 34.82 -4.81
CA THR A 16 -44.72 35.55 -3.81
C THR A 16 -46.03 34.85 -3.39
N ARG A 17 -46.50 35.20 -2.18
CA ARG A 17 -47.73 34.81 -1.48
C ARG A 17 -49.04 34.90 -2.28
N ARG A 18 -49.97 33.97 -2.05
CA ARG A 18 -51.43 34.23 -1.90
C ARG A 18 -52.05 33.26 -0.88
N ARG A 19 -52.99 33.78 -0.05
CA ARG A 19 -53.68 33.13 1.09
C ARG A 19 -55.01 32.51 0.64
N LEU A 20 -55.42 31.38 1.24
CA LEU A 20 -56.58 31.24 2.17
C LEU A 20 -57.12 29.79 2.28
N LEU A 21 -57.11 29.29 3.53
CA LEU A 21 -58.13 28.55 4.31
C LEU A 21 -58.66 27.13 3.96
N LEU A 22 -58.57 26.31 5.03
CA LEU A 22 -59.50 25.29 5.57
C LEU A 22 -59.59 23.90 4.92
N GLY A 23 -59.23 22.88 5.71
CA GLY A 23 -59.59 21.47 5.50
C GLY A 23 -58.88 20.53 6.47
N ALA A 24 -59.64 19.73 7.23
CA ALA A 24 -59.22 18.98 8.40
C ALA A 24 -58.55 17.62 8.12
N ALA A 25 -57.78 17.16 9.11
CA ALA A 25 -57.49 15.79 9.53
C ALA A 25 -57.02 14.73 8.50
N ALA A 26 -55.76 14.31 8.62
CA ALA A 26 -55.33 12.90 8.68
C ALA A 26 -53.80 12.82 8.92
N LEU A 27 -53.37 11.92 9.80
CA LEU A 27 -51.98 11.66 10.15
C LEU A 27 -51.08 11.39 8.92
N PRO A 28 -49.82 11.84 8.97
CA PRO A 28 -48.74 11.03 8.46
C PRO A 28 -47.68 10.81 9.55
N LEU A 29 -47.46 9.53 9.86
CA LEU A 29 -46.15 8.90 10.03
C LEU A 29 -45.02 9.86 10.45
N LEU A 30 -44.68 9.82 11.73
CA LEU A 30 -43.33 10.13 12.19
C LEU A 30 -42.39 9.12 11.51
N ALA A 31 -42.02 9.40 10.26
CA ALA A 31 -40.83 8.84 9.66
C ALA A 31 -39.67 9.42 10.45
N THR A 32 -39.27 8.69 11.49
CA THR A 32 -37.94 8.84 12.05
C THR A 32 -36.99 8.66 10.87
N THR A 33 -36.44 9.78 10.38
CA THR A 33 -35.15 9.81 9.70
C THR A 33 -34.12 9.31 10.69
N GLY A 34 -34.12 8.01 10.94
CA GLY A 34 -32.98 7.31 11.49
C GLY A 34 -31.89 7.49 10.46
N CYS A 35 -30.90 8.31 10.78
CA CYS A 35 -29.62 8.24 10.10
C CYS A 35 -29.21 6.76 10.16
N ALA A 36 -29.38 6.04 9.06
CA ALA A 36 -28.76 4.75 8.89
C ALA A 36 -27.26 5.04 8.91
N LEU A 37 -26.66 4.97 10.09
CA LEU A 37 -25.22 4.84 10.25
C LEU A 37 -24.92 3.50 9.60
N VAL A 38 -24.59 3.53 8.31
CA VAL A 38 -24.05 2.37 7.62
C VAL A 38 -22.81 2.00 8.43
N PRO A 39 -22.80 0.84 9.13
CA PRO A 39 -21.66 0.48 9.95
C PRO A 39 -20.46 0.39 9.03
N PHE A 40 -19.41 1.10 9.41
CA PHE A 40 -18.13 0.99 8.77
C PHE A 40 -17.65 -0.46 8.87
N GLU A 41 -17.63 -1.17 7.75
CA GLU A 41 -17.13 -2.54 7.72
C GLU A 41 -15.60 -2.49 7.64
N ALA A 42 -14.95 -2.78 8.77
CA ALA A 42 -13.51 -2.91 8.80
C ALA A 42 -13.07 -4.04 7.88
N LEU A 43 -12.04 -3.79 7.08
CA LEU A 43 -11.51 -4.78 6.17
C LEU A 43 -11.06 -6.01 6.99
N PRO A 44 -11.62 -7.21 6.73
CA PRO A 44 -11.33 -8.36 7.56
C PRO A 44 -9.84 -8.68 7.52
N PRO A 45 -9.25 -9.20 8.61
CA PRO A 45 -7.87 -9.67 8.58
C PRO A 45 -7.66 -10.69 7.47
N LEU A 46 -6.44 -10.74 6.91
CA LEU A 46 -6.09 -11.76 5.92
C LEU A 46 -6.35 -13.17 6.50
N ALA A 47 -7.09 -13.98 5.75
CA ALA A 47 -7.36 -15.36 6.11
C ALA A 47 -6.06 -16.17 6.05
N ARG A 48 -5.56 -16.58 7.23
CA ARG A 48 -4.27 -17.26 7.34
C ARG A 48 -4.22 -18.30 8.44
N SER A 49 -3.38 -19.31 8.24
CA SER A 49 -3.04 -20.29 9.28
C SER A 49 -1.53 -20.59 9.29
N PRO A 50 -0.93 -20.90 10.46
CA PRO A 50 0.48 -21.26 10.54
C PRO A 50 0.82 -22.51 9.70
N LEU A 51 2.01 -22.54 9.10
CA LEU A 51 2.56 -23.68 8.39
C LEU A 51 3.91 -24.08 9.04
N PRO A 52 4.10 -25.36 9.47
CA PRO A 52 5.20 -25.75 10.37
C PRO A 52 6.59 -25.88 9.72
N GLY A 53 6.71 -25.73 8.41
CA GLY A 53 8.00 -25.82 7.72
C GLY A 53 7.98 -25.00 6.43
N PRO A 54 9.13 -24.83 5.77
CA PRO A 54 9.12 -24.29 4.42
C PRO A 54 8.16 -25.10 3.56
N GLY A 55 7.39 -24.43 2.70
CA GLY A 55 6.72 -25.14 1.63
C GLY A 55 7.73 -26.04 0.91
N PRO A 56 7.36 -27.25 0.49
CA PRO A 56 8.31 -28.19 -0.12
C PRO A 56 9.03 -27.48 -1.27
N ASP A 57 10.38 -27.47 -1.22
CA ASP A 57 11.26 -26.91 -2.23
C ASP A 57 11.04 -25.44 -2.59
N ALA A 58 10.81 -24.57 -1.60
CA ALA A 58 10.59 -23.13 -1.79
C ALA A 58 11.76 -22.44 -2.53
N ARG A 59 11.71 -22.48 -3.86
CA ARG A 59 12.51 -21.67 -4.78
C ARG A 59 11.56 -20.70 -5.46
N MET A 60 11.90 -19.41 -5.41
CA MET A 60 11.10 -18.40 -6.08
C MET A 60 10.97 -18.71 -7.58
N ARG A 61 9.74 -18.70 -8.11
CA ARG A 61 9.49 -18.73 -9.56
C ARG A 61 10.29 -17.58 -10.20
N ALA A 62 11.13 -17.93 -11.17
CA ALA A 62 11.96 -16.97 -11.88
C ALA A 62 11.10 -16.00 -12.70
N PRO A 63 11.55 -14.76 -12.91
CA PRO A 63 10.80 -13.81 -13.71
C PRO A 63 10.87 -14.20 -15.18
N ALA A 64 9.76 -14.07 -15.88
CA ALA A 64 9.70 -14.23 -17.32
C ALA A 64 8.82 -13.13 -17.91
N VAL A 65 9.24 -12.59 -19.06
CA VAL A 65 8.49 -11.53 -19.76
C VAL A 65 7.05 -12.00 -20.00
N GLY A 66 6.10 -11.12 -19.69
CA GLY A 66 4.66 -11.40 -19.81
C GLY A 66 4.02 -12.04 -18.57
N GLN A 67 4.81 -12.50 -17.58
CA GLN A 67 4.25 -12.86 -16.28
C GLN A 67 3.52 -11.68 -15.67
N ARG A 68 2.37 -11.93 -15.05
CA ARG A 68 1.48 -10.88 -14.55
C ARG A 68 0.85 -11.23 -13.21
N TRP A 69 0.59 -10.19 -12.44
CA TRP A 69 -0.13 -10.23 -11.17
C TRP A 69 -1.14 -9.10 -11.13
N THR A 70 -2.36 -9.39 -10.70
CA THR A 70 -3.39 -8.37 -10.50
C THR A 70 -3.71 -8.27 -9.03
N TYR A 71 -3.70 -7.05 -8.48
CA TYR A 71 -3.92 -6.79 -7.07
C TYR A 71 -5.11 -5.87 -6.86
N ALA A 72 -5.92 -6.15 -5.84
CA ALA A 72 -6.80 -5.14 -5.25
C ALA A 72 -6.01 -4.34 -4.21
N LEU A 73 -6.07 -3.02 -4.29
CA LEU A 73 -5.42 -2.09 -3.35
C LEU A 73 -6.47 -1.48 -2.43
N PHE A 74 -6.30 -1.64 -1.13
CA PHE A 74 -7.19 -1.12 -0.10
C PHE A 74 -6.48 -0.09 0.79
N ASN A 75 -7.22 0.93 1.20
CA ASN A 75 -6.87 1.82 2.30
C ASN A 75 -7.27 1.17 3.62
N GLN A 76 -6.31 0.96 4.52
CA GLN A 76 -6.54 0.28 5.80
C GLN A 76 -7.16 1.20 6.87
N PHE A 77 -7.22 2.51 6.66
CA PHE A 77 -7.91 3.42 7.57
C PHE A 77 -9.42 3.38 7.40
N ASN A 78 -9.88 3.22 6.16
CA ASN A 78 -11.30 3.30 5.82
C ASN A 78 -11.81 2.11 4.96
N SER A 79 -11.04 1.03 4.90
CA SER A 79 -11.33 -0.20 4.12
C SER A 79 -11.59 0.02 2.62
N ALA A 80 -11.46 1.24 2.10
CA ALA A 80 -11.88 1.55 0.74
C ALA A 80 -10.92 0.91 -0.26
N GLN A 81 -11.46 0.22 -1.25
CA GLN A 81 -10.66 -0.20 -2.39
C GLN A 81 -10.29 1.04 -3.23
N LEU A 82 -9.01 1.34 -3.31
CA LEU A 82 -8.46 2.50 -4.02
C LEU A 82 -8.25 2.22 -5.50
N ASP A 83 -7.80 1.01 -5.85
CA ASP A 83 -7.52 0.63 -7.23
C ASP A 83 -7.53 -0.90 -7.42
N THR A 84 -7.50 -1.32 -8.68
CA THR A 84 -7.02 -2.64 -9.08
C THR A 84 -5.81 -2.43 -9.99
N VAL A 85 -4.66 -2.96 -9.59
CA VAL A 85 -3.38 -2.74 -10.26
C VAL A 85 -2.91 -4.03 -10.91
N THR A 86 -2.57 -3.97 -12.19
CA THR A 86 -1.87 -5.05 -12.89
C THR A 86 -0.39 -4.73 -12.95
N GLU A 87 0.42 -5.65 -12.44
CA GLU A 87 1.87 -5.64 -12.56
C GLU A 87 2.29 -6.72 -13.56
N SER A 88 3.26 -6.43 -14.43
CA SER A 88 3.75 -7.40 -15.41
C SER A 88 5.24 -7.27 -15.65
N VAL A 89 5.93 -8.39 -15.85
CA VAL A 89 7.35 -8.39 -16.20
C VAL A 89 7.49 -7.89 -17.64
N ALA A 90 8.03 -6.69 -17.79
CA ALA A 90 8.23 -6.04 -19.07
C ALA A 90 9.54 -6.48 -19.75
N SER A 91 10.60 -6.68 -18.95
CA SER A 91 11.90 -7.15 -19.46
C SER A 91 12.67 -7.94 -18.40
N VAL A 92 13.49 -8.87 -18.86
CA VAL A 92 14.46 -9.62 -18.06
C VAL A 92 15.81 -9.56 -18.79
N GLY A 93 16.85 -9.09 -18.11
CA GLY A 93 18.22 -8.98 -18.61
C GLY A 93 19.15 -8.64 -17.45
N ASP A 94 20.02 -7.64 -17.63
CA ASP A 94 20.87 -7.10 -16.55
C ASP A 94 20.04 -6.58 -15.36
N THR A 95 18.81 -6.15 -15.65
CA THR A 95 17.77 -5.84 -14.66
C THR A 95 16.46 -6.50 -15.05
N THR A 96 15.58 -6.70 -14.07
CA THR A 96 14.19 -7.07 -14.32
C THR A 96 13.30 -5.85 -14.11
N VAL A 97 12.49 -5.50 -15.11
CA VAL A 97 11.57 -4.37 -15.04
C VAL A 97 10.15 -4.88 -14.93
N VAL A 98 9.40 -4.35 -13.96
CA VAL A 98 7.98 -4.65 -13.77
C VAL A 98 7.17 -3.39 -14.09
N ALA A 99 6.42 -3.46 -15.18
CA ALA A 99 5.45 -2.43 -15.56
C ALA A 99 4.20 -2.55 -14.70
N ARG A 100 3.56 -1.41 -14.41
CA ARG A 100 2.43 -1.33 -13.50
C ARG A 100 1.35 -0.45 -14.12
N ARG A 101 0.09 -0.89 -14.06
CA ARG A 101 -1.04 -0.17 -14.66
C ARG A 101 -2.25 -0.22 -13.74
N SER A 102 -2.92 0.91 -13.59
CA SER A 102 -4.20 1.05 -12.89
C SER A 102 -5.34 0.44 -13.71
N ALA A 103 -6.45 0.06 -13.06
CA ALA A 103 -7.67 -0.38 -13.73
C ALA A 103 -8.23 0.66 -14.69
N SER A 104 -7.96 1.94 -14.43
CA SER A 104 -8.31 3.06 -15.32
C SER A 104 -7.48 3.11 -16.62
N GLY A 105 -6.49 2.23 -16.77
CA GLY A 105 -5.55 2.22 -17.90
C GLY A 105 -4.34 3.15 -17.73
N ARG A 106 -4.29 3.95 -16.65
CA ARG A 106 -3.14 4.81 -16.33
C ARG A 106 -1.88 3.99 -16.04
N GLU A 107 -0.80 4.32 -16.72
CA GLU A 107 0.55 3.82 -16.39
C GLU A 107 0.98 4.32 -15.00
N LEU A 108 1.43 3.40 -14.17
CA LEU A 108 1.99 3.69 -12.85
C LEU A 108 3.52 3.56 -12.93
N PRO A 109 4.26 4.17 -11.99
CA PRO A 109 5.70 4.05 -12.00
C PRO A 109 6.16 2.59 -11.93
N GLN A 110 7.12 2.25 -12.78
CA GLN A 110 7.68 0.91 -12.87
C GLN A 110 8.53 0.53 -11.65
N GLU A 111 8.60 -0.76 -11.36
CA GLU A 111 9.56 -1.32 -10.41
C GLU A 111 10.76 -1.88 -11.18
N THR A 112 11.97 -1.74 -10.64
CA THR A 112 13.18 -2.28 -11.26
C THR A 112 13.98 -3.06 -10.24
N HIS A 113 14.39 -4.27 -10.62
CA HIS A 113 15.21 -5.13 -9.80
C HIS A 113 16.60 -5.30 -10.43
N ARG A 114 17.65 -5.35 -9.59
CA ARG A 114 18.99 -5.79 -10.01
C ARG A 114 18.95 -7.27 -10.35
N ALA A 115 18.92 -8.11 -9.33
CA ALA A 115 18.46 -9.49 -9.44
C ALA A 115 17.00 -9.54 -9.01
N TRP A 116 16.23 -10.50 -9.52
CA TRP A 116 14.85 -10.73 -9.10
C TRP A 116 14.78 -10.66 -7.56
N GLY A 117 13.95 -9.76 -7.01
CA GLY A 117 13.78 -9.59 -5.57
C GLY A 117 14.71 -8.59 -4.87
N GLN A 118 15.62 -7.97 -5.61
CA GLN A 118 16.49 -6.91 -5.13
C GLN A 118 16.15 -5.59 -5.84
N LEU A 119 15.44 -4.70 -5.17
CA LEU A 119 14.91 -3.46 -5.73
C LEU A 119 16.02 -2.43 -5.98
N LEU A 120 16.12 -1.94 -7.22
CA LEU A 120 16.86 -0.71 -7.57
C LEU A 120 15.93 0.50 -7.69
N ARG A 121 14.68 0.27 -8.07
CA ARG A 121 13.62 1.29 -8.13
C ARG A 121 12.36 0.74 -7.48
N ASP A 122 11.94 1.33 -6.37
CA ASP A 122 10.74 0.96 -5.61
C ASP A 122 9.59 1.92 -5.95
N ALA A 123 8.46 1.37 -6.39
CA ALA A 123 7.29 2.12 -6.82
C ALA A 123 6.12 2.06 -5.82
N ALA A 124 6.36 1.56 -4.59
CA ALA A 124 5.34 1.44 -3.54
C ALA A 124 5.10 2.74 -2.73
N TRP A 125 5.77 3.82 -3.12
CA TRP A 125 5.79 5.11 -2.43
C TRP A 125 5.02 6.15 -3.24
N ASP A 126 4.68 7.29 -2.62
CA ASP A 126 4.03 8.43 -3.29
C ASP A 126 4.81 8.91 -4.54
N TYR A 127 6.12 8.72 -4.50
CA TYR A 127 7.04 8.95 -5.60
C TYR A 127 8.05 7.78 -5.65
N PRO A 128 8.53 7.37 -6.85
CA PRO A 128 9.46 6.25 -6.94
C PRO A 128 10.79 6.54 -6.25
N LEU A 129 11.30 5.57 -5.49
CA LEU A 129 12.62 5.65 -4.87
C LEU A 129 13.64 4.90 -5.72
N ASN A 130 14.72 5.58 -6.10
CA ASN A 130 15.88 4.98 -6.74
C ASN A 130 16.98 4.78 -5.69
N VAL A 131 17.40 3.54 -5.44
CA VAL A 131 18.42 3.21 -4.43
C VAL A 131 19.78 2.97 -5.07
N ASP A 132 20.85 3.39 -4.39
CA ASP A 132 22.21 3.22 -4.89
C ASP A 132 22.68 1.76 -4.79
N GLU A 133 22.25 1.06 -3.74
CA GLU A 133 22.44 -0.38 -3.56
C GLU A 133 21.08 -1.08 -3.53
N ALA A 134 20.97 -2.22 -4.22
CA ALA A 134 19.70 -2.90 -4.40
C ALA A 134 19.14 -3.39 -3.06
N VAL A 135 17.95 -2.92 -2.69
CA VAL A 135 17.31 -3.25 -1.43
C VAL A 135 16.62 -4.61 -1.54
N PRO A 136 16.88 -5.57 -0.62
CA PRO A 136 16.19 -6.85 -0.64
C PRO A 136 14.69 -6.66 -0.33
N LEU A 137 13.85 -7.07 -1.27
CA LEU A 137 12.42 -7.27 -1.09
C LEU A 137 12.12 -8.72 -0.68
N TRP A 138 12.94 -9.65 -1.16
CA TRP A 138 12.97 -11.02 -0.68
C TRP A 138 14.10 -11.23 0.32
N PRO A 139 13.91 -12.13 1.29
CA PRO A 139 14.96 -12.47 2.21
C PRO A 139 16.05 -13.25 1.49
N ALA A 140 17.29 -13.13 1.96
CA ALA A 140 18.39 -13.98 1.49
C ALA A 140 18.15 -15.47 1.76
N GLY A 141 17.29 -15.82 2.74
CA GLY A 141 16.93 -17.19 3.07
C GLY A 141 15.44 -17.37 3.35
N TRP A 142 14.92 -18.54 3.01
CA TRP A 142 13.52 -18.94 3.18
C TRP A 142 13.20 -19.54 4.55
N VAL A 143 14.11 -19.34 5.50
CA VAL A 143 14.06 -19.91 6.84
C VAL A 143 13.53 -18.86 7.82
N PRO A 144 12.45 -19.15 8.56
CA PRO A 144 11.98 -18.31 9.66
C PRO A 144 13.10 -17.98 10.66
N GLY A 145 13.12 -16.75 11.16
CA GLY A 145 14.15 -16.22 12.06
C GLY A 145 15.37 -15.63 11.36
N SER A 146 15.51 -15.80 10.03
CA SER A 146 16.58 -15.12 9.29
C SER A 146 16.32 -13.61 9.19
N ARG A 147 17.40 -12.82 9.28
CA ARG A 147 17.39 -11.36 9.22
C ARG A 147 18.47 -10.87 8.27
N GLN A 148 18.15 -9.82 7.51
CA GLN A 148 19.08 -9.09 6.68
C GLN A 148 18.92 -7.59 6.92
N SER A 149 20.04 -6.87 6.97
CA SER A 149 20.04 -5.41 7.07
C SER A 149 20.90 -4.80 5.99
N LEU A 150 20.47 -3.65 5.48
CA LEU A 150 21.18 -2.84 4.49
C LEU A 150 21.09 -1.37 4.89
N PHE A 151 22.22 -0.67 4.82
CA PHE A 151 22.25 0.78 4.85
C PHE A 151 22.68 1.28 3.48
N THR A 152 21.87 2.11 2.85
CA THR A 152 22.17 2.67 1.54
C THR A 152 21.63 4.10 1.46
N ARG A 153 21.65 4.67 0.26
CA ARG A 153 21.05 5.96 -0.04
C ARG A 153 20.03 5.81 -1.14
N TYR A 154 19.03 6.67 -1.12
CA TYR A 154 18.03 6.76 -2.15
C TYR A 154 17.91 8.18 -2.70
N ARG A 155 17.35 8.27 -3.90
CA ARG A 155 16.97 9.49 -4.60
C ARG A 155 15.51 9.37 -4.98
N MET A 156 14.75 10.44 -4.82
CA MET A 156 13.43 10.55 -5.45
C MET A 156 13.61 10.56 -6.97
N ASP A 157 12.66 10.00 -7.70
CA ASP A 157 12.67 10.05 -9.15
C ASP A 157 12.74 11.49 -9.67
N GLY A 158 13.66 11.77 -10.61
CA GLY A 158 13.94 13.12 -11.08
C GLY A 158 14.72 14.02 -10.11
N GLY A 159 14.98 13.56 -8.88
CA GLY A 159 15.77 14.28 -7.87
C GLY A 159 17.26 13.94 -7.90
N SER A 160 18.10 14.89 -7.50
CA SER A 160 19.56 14.72 -7.39
C SER A 160 20.05 14.49 -5.96
N PHE A 161 19.28 14.88 -4.95
CA PHE A 161 19.65 14.74 -3.54
C PHE A 161 19.58 13.29 -3.07
N ARG A 162 20.62 12.87 -2.32
CA ARG A 162 20.75 11.52 -1.77
C ARG A 162 20.41 11.50 -0.29
N PHE A 163 19.36 10.78 0.06
CA PHE A 163 18.89 10.63 1.43
C PHE A 163 19.30 9.25 1.98
N ALA A 164 19.61 9.17 3.27
CA ALA A 164 19.96 7.89 3.89
C ALA A 164 18.72 7.02 4.08
N ILE A 165 18.87 5.71 3.87
CA ILE A 165 17.86 4.71 4.22
C ILE A 165 18.52 3.47 4.81
N GLN A 166 17.99 3.03 5.94
CA GLN A 166 18.30 1.75 6.55
C GLN A 166 17.10 0.83 6.39
N VAL A 167 17.34 -0.38 5.88
CA VAL A 167 16.31 -1.40 5.71
C VAL A 167 16.71 -2.62 6.50
N GLN A 168 15.80 -3.14 7.30
CA GLN A 168 15.89 -4.45 7.94
C GLN A 168 14.76 -5.31 7.39
N ALA A 169 15.06 -6.53 6.98
CA ALA A 169 14.10 -7.52 6.53
C ALA A 169 14.23 -8.79 7.37
N ASP A 170 13.09 -9.30 7.84
CA ASP A 170 12.96 -10.46 8.72
C ASP A 170 12.07 -11.51 8.06
N SER A 171 12.57 -12.73 7.90
CA SER A 171 11.74 -13.89 7.56
C SER A 171 11.05 -14.36 8.82
N VAL A 172 9.73 -14.21 8.92
CA VAL A 172 9.01 -14.40 10.19
C VAL A 172 8.48 -15.82 10.37
N ALA A 173 7.63 -16.28 9.44
CA ALA A 173 6.97 -17.58 9.55
C ALA A 173 6.40 -18.00 8.20
N TRP A 174 6.27 -19.31 8.00
CA TRP A 174 5.47 -19.85 6.92
C TRP A 174 4.00 -19.87 7.33
N GLU A 175 3.14 -19.41 6.41
CA GLU A 175 1.71 -19.28 6.62
C GLU A 175 0.98 -19.76 5.36
N ARG A 176 -0.14 -20.46 5.53
CA ARG A 176 -1.10 -20.68 4.44
C ARG A 176 -2.02 -19.48 4.38
N ILE A 177 -2.07 -18.80 3.24
CA ILE A 177 -2.83 -17.57 3.00
C ILE A 177 -3.90 -17.81 1.96
N THR A 178 -5.13 -17.39 2.25
CA THR A 178 -6.24 -17.38 1.29
C THR A 178 -6.58 -15.95 0.89
N VAL A 179 -6.51 -15.70 -0.41
CA VAL A 179 -6.91 -14.44 -1.09
C VAL A 179 -7.83 -14.78 -2.26
N LYS A 180 -8.34 -13.77 -2.97
CA LYS A 180 -9.24 -13.99 -4.11
C LYS A 180 -8.62 -14.86 -5.21
N ALA A 181 -7.32 -14.78 -5.44
CA ALA A 181 -6.60 -15.61 -6.42
C ALA A 181 -6.45 -17.09 -6.01
N GLY A 182 -6.75 -17.47 -4.76
CA GLY A 182 -6.62 -18.85 -4.29
C GLY A 182 -5.97 -18.95 -2.90
N THR A 183 -5.48 -20.14 -2.58
CA THR A 183 -4.79 -20.44 -1.32
C THR A 183 -3.35 -20.84 -1.59
N PHE A 184 -2.41 -20.20 -0.91
CA PHE A 184 -0.98 -20.29 -1.20
C PHE A 184 -0.20 -20.56 0.08
N ASN A 185 0.92 -21.29 -0.04
CA ASN A 185 1.91 -21.38 1.03
C ASN A 185 2.89 -20.21 0.86
N ALA A 186 2.92 -19.29 1.83
CA ALA A 186 3.70 -18.08 1.74
C ALA A 186 4.60 -17.87 2.95
N LEU A 187 5.80 -17.36 2.72
CA LEU A 187 6.67 -16.86 3.78
C LEU A 187 6.25 -15.44 4.13
N ARG A 188 5.85 -15.20 5.38
CA ARG A 188 5.69 -13.85 5.89
C ARG A 188 7.05 -13.21 6.11
N VAL A 189 7.27 -12.09 5.44
CA VAL A 189 8.46 -11.26 5.55
C VAL A 189 8.05 -9.90 6.08
N GLU A 190 8.75 -9.42 7.11
CA GLU A 190 8.53 -8.09 7.65
C GLU A 190 9.74 -7.22 7.37
N ARG A 191 9.52 -6.02 6.84
CA ARG A 191 10.57 -5.04 6.56
C ARG A 191 10.33 -3.81 7.40
N LEU A 192 11.38 -3.33 8.07
CA LEU A 192 11.40 -2.02 8.72
C LEU A 192 12.41 -1.13 7.99
N MET A 193 11.91 -0.01 7.49
CA MET A 193 12.69 1.01 6.81
C MET A 193 12.75 2.24 7.69
N ARG A 194 13.94 2.78 7.89
CA ARG A 194 14.20 4.07 8.55
C ARG A 194 14.87 4.96 7.54
N LEU A 195 14.29 6.11 7.24
CA LEU A 195 14.81 6.98 6.20
C LEU A 195 14.93 8.43 6.67
N GLN A 196 15.92 9.11 6.12
CA GLN A 196 15.91 10.56 6.08
C GLN A 196 14.90 10.98 5.00
N HIS A 197 14.02 11.92 5.30
CA HIS A 197 12.99 12.41 4.37
C HIS A 197 13.42 13.75 3.75
N GLU A 198 12.92 14.10 2.56
CA GLU A 198 13.22 15.39 1.91
C GLU A 198 12.63 16.58 2.67
N ASP A 199 11.43 16.38 3.23
CA ASP A 199 10.84 17.30 4.19
C ASP A 199 11.59 17.20 5.52
N PHE A 200 12.46 18.19 5.78
CA PHE A 200 13.28 18.28 6.98
C PHE A 200 12.48 18.42 8.29
N THR A 201 11.17 18.70 8.21
CA THR A 201 10.30 18.75 9.38
C THR A 201 9.85 17.36 9.84
N ARG A 202 9.97 16.34 8.96
CA ARG A 202 9.72 14.94 9.28
C ARG A 202 10.96 14.31 9.88
N LEU A 203 10.87 14.01 11.17
CA LEU A 203 11.90 13.36 11.96
C LEU A 203 11.54 11.88 12.14
N ASP A 204 12.55 11.03 12.32
CA ASP A 204 12.37 9.60 12.61
C ASP A 204 11.38 8.89 11.69
N THR A 205 11.42 9.21 10.39
CA THR A 205 10.53 8.60 9.39
C THR A 205 10.80 7.11 9.29
N THR A 206 9.75 6.33 9.54
CA THR A 206 9.78 4.87 9.46
C THR A 206 8.65 4.32 8.60
N ARG A 207 8.95 3.32 7.79
CA ARG A 207 7.96 2.54 7.05
C ARG A 207 8.09 1.06 7.40
N ARG A 208 6.96 0.38 7.49
CA ARG A 208 6.87 -1.06 7.69
C ARG A 208 6.17 -1.69 6.51
N ASP A 209 6.76 -2.76 5.98
CA ASP A 209 6.08 -3.63 5.04
C ASP A 209 5.92 -5.01 5.67
N ARG A 210 4.76 -5.63 5.48
CA ARG A 210 4.54 -7.04 5.72
C ARG A 210 4.12 -7.69 4.40
N LEU A 211 4.92 -8.64 3.94
CA LEU A 211 4.75 -9.32 2.66
C LEU A 211 4.46 -10.79 2.93
N TRP A 212 3.55 -11.38 2.16
CA TRP A 212 3.37 -12.83 2.11
C TRP A 212 3.88 -13.33 0.77
N LEU A 213 5.16 -13.70 0.74
CA LEU A 213 5.85 -14.16 -0.48
C LEU A 213 5.48 -15.61 -0.78
N ALA A 214 4.83 -15.86 -1.91
CA ALA A 214 4.50 -17.20 -2.37
C ALA A 214 5.48 -17.61 -3.49
N PRO A 215 6.36 -18.60 -3.26
CA PRO A 215 7.35 -19.02 -4.26
C PRO A 215 6.73 -19.41 -5.60
N GLU A 216 5.59 -20.10 -5.59
CA GLU A 216 4.87 -20.56 -6.79
C GLU A 216 4.36 -19.40 -7.65
N VAL A 217 3.95 -18.30 -7.01
CA VAL A 217 3.49 -17.08 -7.69
C VAL A 217 4.67 -16.25 -8.22
N GLY A 218 5.86 -16.42 -7.66
CA GLY A 218 7.03 -15.60 -7.97
C GLY A 218 7.00 -14.21 -7.37
N ARG A 219 6.00 -13.92 -6.51
CA ARG A 219 5.74 -12.59 -5.94
C ARG A 219 4.95 -12.74 -4.63
N TRP A 220 4.57 -11.62 -4.01
CA TRP A 220 3.68 -11.66 -2.85
C TRP A 220 2.23 -11.88 -3.27
N VAL A 221 1.51 -12.66 -2.46
CA VAL A 221 0.04 -12.83 -2.57
C VAL A 221 -0.72 -11.78 -1.77
N ALA A 222 -0.06 -11.20 -0.77
CA ALA A 222 -0.56 -10.04 -0.05
C ALA A 222 0.60 -9.15 0.42
N ARG A 223 0.36 -7.85 0.55
CA ARG A 223 1.32 -6.88 1.12
C ARG A 223 0.57 -5.84 1.93
N GLU A 224 0.99 -5.63 3.17
CA GLU A 224 0.56 -4.50 4.00
C GLU A 224 1.72 -3.51 4.10
N THR A 225 1.44 -2.21 3.97
CA THR A 225 2.44 -1.16 4.17
C THR A 225 1.90 -0.10 5.11
N SER A 226 2.71 0.38 6.04
CA SER A 226 2.37 1.52 6.91
C SER A 226 3.58 2.44 7.10
N GLY A 227 3.35 3.74 7.12
CA GLY A 227 4.38 4.74 7.42
C GLY A 227 4.03 5.59 8.64
N ARG A 228 5.06 6.13 9.29
CA ARG A 228 4.92 7.11 10.37
C ARG A 228 6.16 7.98 10.48
N TYR A 229 6.00 9.17 11.01
CA TYR A 229 7.09 10.09 11.32
C TYR A 229 6.73 10.95 12.53
N LEU A 230 7.72 11.65 13.07
CA LEU A 230 7.55 12.65 14.10
C LEU A 230 7.63 14.04 13.47
N LEU A 231 6.67 14.91 13.79
CA LEU A 231 6.74 16.33 13.44
C LEU A 231 7.53 17.09 14.49
N GLY A 232 8.51 17.87 14.04
CA GLY A 232 9.19 18.84 14.90
C GLY A 232 8.22 19.95 15.36
N GLY A 233 7.99 20.06 16.67
CA GLY A 233 7.26 21.18 17.26
C GLY A 233 8.17 22.37 17.63
N ASN A 234 7.56 23.46 18.11
CA ASN A 234 8.29 24.60 18.67
C ASN A 234 8.98 24.19 20.00
N GLY A 235 10.21 23.69 19.89
CA GLY A 235 11.07 23.26 20.99
C GLY A 235 11.07 21.74 21.23
N PHE A 236 12.13 21.24 21.87
CA PHE A 236 12.43 19.82 22.13
C PHE A 236 11.38 19.04 22.97
N LYS A 237 10.22 19.63 23.31
CA LYS A 237 9.24 19.08 24.27
C LYS A 237 7.90 18.65 23.66
N SER A 238 7.67 18.83 22.36
CA SER A 238 6.46 18.31 21.72
C SER A 238 6.78 17.76 20.33
N GLN A 239 6.98 16.45 20.25
CA GLN A 239 6.95 15.72 18.98
C GLN A 239 5.58 15.06 18.85
N ALA A 240 4.88 15.33 17.77
CA ALA A 240 3.62 14.66 17.45
C ALA A 240 3.91 13.53 16.46
N GLU A 241 3.45 12.32 16.75
CA GLU A 241 3.48 11.23 15.77
C GLU A 241 2.41 11.47 14.71
N SER A 242 2.80 11.35 13.46
CA SER A 242 1.91 11.42 12.30
C SER A 242 1.98 10.10 11.54
N LEU A 243 0.81 9.62 11.12
CA LEU A 243 0.70 8.43 10.28
C LEU A 243 0.76 8.85 8.81
N GLU A 244 1.47 8.07 8.01
CA GLU A 244 1.41 8.13 6.56
C GLU A 244 0.42 7.09 6.03
N ASP A 245 0.50 6.84 4.73
CA ASP A 245 -0.20 5.77 4.04
C ASP A 245 -0.21 4.45 4.81
N HIS A 246 -1.39 3.84 4.83
CA HIS A 246 -1.60 2.49 5.33
C HIS A 246 -2.43 1.71 4.30
N PHE A 247 -1.76 0.80 3.58
CA PHE A 247 -2.35 0.08 2.46
C PHE A 247 -2.28 -1.42 2.63
N ARG A 248 -3.25 -2.12 2.01
CA ARG A 248 -3.23 -3.57 1.82
C ARG A 248 -3.41 -3.91 0.35
N TRP A 249 -2.52 -4.73 -0.18
CA TRP A 249 -2.57 -5.30 -1.52
C TRP A 249 -2.94 -6.77 -1.39
N GLU A 250 -3.90 -7.23 -2.18
CA GLU A 250 -4.31 -8.65 -2.23
C GLU A 250 -4.34 -9.14 -3.66
N LEU A 251 -3.71 -10.28 -3.91
CA LEU A 251 -3.67 -10.91 -5.22
C LEU A 251 -5.07 -11.39 -5.60
N THR A 252 -5.54 -10.96 -6.76
CA THR A 252 -6.83 -11.33 -7.32
C THR A 252 -6.72 -12.24 -8.53
N ASP A 253 -5.59 -12.18 -9.25
CA ASP A 253 -5.30 -13.02 -10.41
C ASP A 253 -3.80 -13.05 -10.73
N TRP A 254 -3.30 -14.11 -11.38
CA TRP A 254 -1.90 -14.22 -11.82
C TRP A 254 -1.73 -15.22 -12.98
N ALA A 255 -0.72 -14.99 -13.82
CA ALA A 255 -0.30 -15.89 -14.91
C ALA A 255 1.22 -15.80 -15.13
#